data_AF-A0A964Z0I4-F1
#
_entry.id   AF-A0A964Z0I4-F1
#
_cell.length_a   1.000
_cell.length_b   1.000
_cell.length_c   1.000
_cell.angle_alpha   90.00
_cell.angle_beta   90.00
_cell.angle_gamma   90.00
#
_symmetry.space_group_name_H-M   'P 1'
#
loop_
_entity.id
_entity.type
_entity.pdbx_description
1 polymer ?
#
loop_
_entity_poly.entity_id
_entity_poly.type
_entity_poly.pdbx_seq_one_letter_code
_entity_poly.pdbx_strand_id
1 'polypeptide(L)'
;MTDKELHRQKQAYKKRLTEIKQSSGCVDCGENNPIVLDFDHLKDKKYNISRMIHDGFSWRAISKEIQKCEVVCANCHRIRTHNRLATA
;
A
#
# COMPACT_ATOMS: atom_id res chain seq x y z
N MET A 1 7.13 9.19 -23.18
CA MET A 1 6.99 7.81 -22.69
C MET A 1 5.86 7.18 -23.46
N THR A 2 6.10 6.05 -24.12
CA THR A 2 5.08 5.30 -24.88
C THR A 2 4.15 4.54 -23.94
N ASP A 3 2.96 4.15 -24.39
CA ASP A 3 2.00 3.36 -23.59
C ASP A 3 2.62 2.05 -23.08
N LYS A 4 3.49 1.43 -23.90
CA LYS A 4 4.23 0.21 -23.56
C LYS A 4 5.25 0.45 -22.44
N GLU A 5 5.87 1.62 -22.37
CA GLU A 5 6.79 1.98 -21.30
C GLU A 5 6.05 2.26 -19.99
N LEU A 6 4.91 2.96 -20.05
CA LEU A 6 4.07 3.22 -18.88
C LEU A 6 3.52 1.91 -18.29
N HIS A 7 3.08 0.98 -19.14
CA HIS A 7 2.64 -0.34 -18.67
C HIS A 7 3.77 -1.08 -17.93
N ARG A 8 4.97 -1.15 -18.53
CA ARG A 8 6.13 -1.81 -17.91
C ARG A 8 6.51 -1.17 -16.57
N GLN A 9 6.47 0.15 -16.48
CA GLN A 9 6.73 0.88 -15.23
C GLN A 9 5.69 0.53 -14.15
N LYS A 10 4.40 0.52 -14.50
CA LYS A 10 3.32 0.12 -13.57
C LYS A 10 3.52 -1.31 -13.05
N GLN A 11 3.92 -2.25 -13.90
CA GLN A 11 4.22 -3.62 -13.47
C GLN A 11 5.42 -3.68 -12.53
N ALA A 12 6.49 -2.93 -12.82
CA ALA A 12 7.66 -2.84 -11.95
C ALA A 12 7.30 -2.28 -10.56
N TYR A 13 6.44 -1.27 -10.49
CA TYR A 13 5.99 -0.72 -9.20
C TYR A 13 5.10 -1.69 -8.44
N LYS A 14 4.17 -2.38 -9.12
CA LYS A 14 3.36 -3.44 -8.48
C LYS A 14 4.25 -4.53 -7.88
N LYS A 15 5.27 -4.98 -8.60
CA LYS A 15 6.23 -5.97 -8.10
C LYS A 15 6.92 -5.49 -6.82
N ARG A 16 7.42 -4.25 -6.79
CA ARG A 16 8.04 -3.66 -5.60
C ARG A 16 7.08 -3.57 -4.41
N LEU A 17 5.81 -3.21 -4.66
CA LEU A 17 4.80 -3.21 -3.58
C LEU A 17 4.59 -4.61 -3.01
N THR A 18 4.52 -5.63 -3.86
CA THR A 18 4.41 -7.02 -3.43
C THR A 18 5.61 -7.43 -2.58
N GLU A 19 6.84 -7.10 -3.00
CA GLU A 19 8.06 -7.37 -2.23
C GLU A 19 8.04 -6.71 -0.85
N ILE A 20 7.62 -5.44 -0.77
CA ILE A 20 7.46 -4.73 0.50
C ILE A 20 6.44 -5.45 1.40
N LYS A 21 5.26 -5.80 0.87
CA LYS A 21 4.22 -6.53 1.60
C LYS A 21 4.74 -7.88 2.13
N GLN A 22 5.38 -8.67 1.28
CA GLN A 22 5.96 -9.96 1.64
C GLN A 22 6.99 -9.85 2.76
N SER A 23 7.88 -8.85 2.67
CA SER A 23 8.93 -8.65 3.68
C SER A 23 8.42 -8.15 5.03
N SER A 24 7.26 -7.48 5.04
CA SER A 24 6.71 -6.87 6.25
C SER A 24 5.75 -7.80 7.00
N GLY A 25 4.86 -8.49 6.28
CA GLY A 25 3.73 -9.18 6.88
C GLY A 25 2.72 -8.21 7.53
N CYS A 26 1.61 -8.76 8.03
CA CYS A 26 0.64 -8.01 8.81
C CYS A 26 1.20 -7.72 10.20
N VAL A 27 1.33 -6.44 10.56
CA VAL A 27 1.83 -6.04 11.89
C VAL A 27 0.90 -6.47 13.04
N ASP A 28 -0.40 -6.67 12.77
CA ASP A 28 -1.39 -7.02 13.81
C ASP A 28 -1.51 -8.53 14.06
N CYS A 29 -1.42 -9.35 13.01
CA CYS A 29 -1.72 -10.79 13.12
C CYS A 29 -0.67 -11.72 12.50
N GLY A 30 0.40 -11.19 11.91
CA GLY A 30 1.49 -11.98 11.36
C GLY A 30 1.22 -12.66 10.01
N GLU A 31 0.03 -12.47 9.41
CA GLU A 31 -0.26 -12.94 8.04
C GLU A 31 0.82 -12.47 7.06
N ASN A 32 1.30 -13.35 6.19
CA ASN A 32 2.43 -13.08 5.30
C ASN A 32 2.09 -13.23 3.81
N ASN A 33 0.88 -13.68 3.47
CA ASN A 33 0.43 -13.78 2.10
C ASN A 33 0.20 -12.38 1.52
N PRO A 34 1.04 -11.91 0.58
CA PRO A 34 0.98 -10.53 0.09
C PRO A 34 -0.28 -10.18 -0.69
N ILE A 35 -1.05 -11.19 -1.13
CA ILE A 35 -2.33 -10.99 -1.81
C ILE A 35 -3.36 -10.39 -0.85
N VAL A 36 -3.30 -10.73 0.45
CA VAL A 36 -4.26 -10.26 1.45
C VAL A 36 -3.74 -9.08 2.27
N LEU A 37 -2.49 -8.66 2.05
CA LEU A 37 -1.87 -7.53 2.73
C LEU A 37 -2.21 -6.21 2.03
N ASP A 38 -2.39 -5.16 2.82
CA ASP A 38 -2.73 -3.79 2.42
C ASP A 38 -1.87 -2.77 3.18
N PHE A 39 -1.75 -1.57 2.61
CA PHE A 39 -1.12 -0.42 3.24
C PHE A 39 -2.17 0.41 4.00
N ASP A 40 -2.22 0.23 5.32
CA ASP A 40 -3.08 1.01 6.22
C ASP A 40 -2.39 2.32 6.60
N HIS A 41 -3.05 3.44 6.33
CA HIS A 41 -2.48 4.76 6.64
C HIS A 41 -2.72 5.08 8.11
N LEU A 42 -1.64 5.38 8.84
CA LEU A 42 -1.74 5.72 10.26
C LEU A 42 -2.23 7.14 10.51
N LYS A 43 -1.83 8.09 9.64
CA LYS A 43 -2.14 9.53 9.72
C LYS A 43 -2.12 10.16 8.33
N ASP A 44 -2.77 11.31 8.17
CA ASP A 44 -2.68 12.25 7.03
C ASP A 44 -2.44 11.58 5.66
N LYS A 45 -3.47 10.86 5.18
CA LYS A 45 -3.51 10.30 3.83
C LYS A 45 -3.54 11.43 2.81
N LYS A 46 -2.48 11.57 2.01
CA LYS A 46 -2.51 12.49 0.87
C LYS A 46 -3.05 11.76 -0.36
N TYR A 47 -2.61 10.52 -0.59
CA TYR A 47 -3.03 9.75 -1.77
C TYR A 47 -3.05 8.24 -1.48
N ASN A 48 -3.94 7.51 -2.14
CA ASN A 48 -3.90 6.04 -2.12
C ASN A 48 -2.71 5.55 -2.98
N ILE A 49 -1.88 4.64 -2.45
CA ILE A 49 -0.70 4.09 -3.13
C ILE A 49 -1.02 3.52 -4.53
N SER A 50 -2.10 2.75 -4.67
CA SER A 50 -2.52 2.19 -5.95
C SER A 50 -2.92 3.29 -6.95
N ARG A 51 -3.54 4.37 -6.46
CA ARG A 51 -3.86 5.55 -7.28
C ARG A 51 -2.59 6.29 -7.71
N MET A 52 -1.59 6.44 -6.84
CA MET A 52 -0.31 7.06 -7.21
C MET A 52 0.40 6.31 -8.35
N ILE A 53 0.35 4.97 -8.34
CA ILE A 53 0.87 4.16 -9.46
C ILE A 53 0.05 4.38 -10.73
N HIS A 54 -1.28 4.40 -10.60
CA HIS A 54 -2.18 4.62 -11.74
C HIS A 54 -1.91 5.97 -12.41
N ASP A 55 -1.76 7.02 -11.59
CA ASP A 55 -1.61 8.43 -12.00
C ASP A 55 -0.15 8.78 -12.37
N GLY A 56 0.77 7.81 -12.35
CA GLY A 56 2.13 7.97 -12.89
C GLY A 56 3.12 8.69 -11.97
N PHE A 57 2.89 8.67 -10.65
CA PHE A 57 3.81 9.29 -9.69
C PHE A 57 5.17 8.59 -9.69
N SER A 58 6.23 9.35 -9.43
CA SER A 58 7.58 8.77 -9.28
C SER A 58 7.65 7.81 -8.10
N TRP A 59 8.51 6.79 -8.20
CA TRP A 59 8.79 5.86 -7.09
C TRP A 59 9.19 6.58 -5.80
N ARG A 60 9.93 7.68 -5.90
CA ARG A 60 10.32 8.48 -4.72
C ARG A 60 9.11 9.05 -3.99
N ALA A 61 8.11 9.54 -4.73
CA ALA A 61 6.88 10.05 -4.13
C ALA A 61 6.05 8.91 -3.50
N ILE A 62 5.92 7.79 -4.21
CA ILE A 62 5.21 6.60 -3.72
C ILE A 62 5.87 6.06 -2.44
N SER A 63 7.19 5.92 -2.44
CA SER A 63 7.95 5.44 -1.28
C SER A 63 7.79 6.34 -0.05
N LYS A 64 7.73 7.66 -0.23
CA LYS A 64 7.44 8.60 0.86
C LYS A 64 6.03 8.42 1.44
N GLU A 65 5.04 8.08 0.62
CA GLU A 65 3.69 7.79 1.11
C GLU A 65 3.63 6.43 1.80
N ILE A 66 4.33 5.41 1.29
CA ILE A 66 4.42 4.08 1.94
C ILE A 66 5.01 4.19 3.36
N GLN A 67 5.98 5.08 3.60
CA GLN A 67 6.58 5.29 4.92
C GLN A 67 5.58 5.81 5.98
N LYS A 68 4.38 6.24 5.57
CA LYS A 68 3.30 6.67 6.48
C LYS A 68 2.29 5.54 6.75
N CYS A 69 2.50 4.38 6.15
CA CYS A 69 1.61 3.25 6.23
C CYS A 69 2.22 2.12 7.06
N GLU A 70 1.35 1.34 7.67
CA GLU A 70 1.68 0.00 8.14
C GLU A 70 1.15 -1.04 7.15
N VAL A 71 1.84 -2.19 7.08
CA VAL A 71 1.34 -3.33 6.33
C VAL A 71 0.45 -4.15 7.27
N VAL A 72 -0.81 -4.33 6.88
CA VAL A 72 -1.82 -5.12 7.62
C VAL A 72 -2.59 -6.01 6.66
N CYS A 73 -3.18 -7.10 7.14
CA CYS A 73 -4.10 -7.87 6.31
C CYS A 73 -5.44 -7.14 6.15
N ALA A 74 -6.19 -7.47 5.10
CA ALA A 74 -7.47 -6.84 4.79
C ALA A 74 -8.48 -6.94 5.96
N ASN A 75 -8.41 -7.98 6.77
CA ASN A 75 -9.30 -8.15 7.94
C ASN A 75 -8.91 -7.20 9.08
N CYS A 76 -7.63 -7.19 9.48
CA CYS A 76 -7.11 -6.26 10.48
C CYS A 76 -7.32 -4.80 10.06
N HIS A 77 -7.12 -4.47 8.78
CA HIS A 77 -7.38 -3.14 8.23
C HIS A 77 -8.84 -2.70 8.41
N ARG A 78 -9.80 -3.59 8.12
CA ARG A 78 -11.23 -3.31 8.33
C ARG A 78 -11.57 -3.10 9.80
N ILE A 79 -11.01 -3.92 10.68
CA ILE A 79 -11.18 -3.78 12.14
C ILE A 79 -10.62 -2.43 12.62
N ARG A 80 -9.40 -2.07 12.23
CA ARG A 80 -8.80 -0.76 12.55
C ARG A 80 -9.67 0.39 12.08
N THR A 81 -10.16 0.32 10.84
CA THR A 81 -11.04 1.35 10.27
C THR A 81 -12.31 1.48 11.08
N HIS A 82 -12.97 0.36 11.40
CA HIS A 82 -14.18 0.37 12.23
C HIS A 82 -13.91 0.98 13.61
N ASN A 83 -12.84 0.56 14.28
CA ASN A 83 -12.48 1.07 15.60
C ASN A 83 -12.22 2.57 15.58
N ARG A 84 -11.47 3.09 14.58
CA ARG A 84 -11.20 4.53 14.42
C ARG A 84 -12.46 5.36 14.24
N LEU A 85 -13.46 4.82 13.53
CA LEU A 85 -14.75 5.48 13.31
C LEU A 85 -15.66 5.40 14.53
N ALA A 86 -15.61 4.29 15.28
CA ALA A 86 -16.40 4.11 16.49
C ALA A 86 -15.91 4.96 17.67
N THR A 87 -14.65 5.39 17.65
CA THR A 87 -14.03 6.26 18.67
C THR A 87 -14.02 7.75 18.31
N ALA A 88 -14.64 8.14 17.20
CA ALA A 88 -14.76 9.52 16.72
C ALA A 88 -16.18 10.05 16.94
#